data_AF-A0A4Y2P0X9-F1
#
_entry.id   AF-A0A4Y2P0X9-F1
#
_cell.length_a   1.000
_cell.length_b   1.000
_cell.length_c   1.000
_cell.angle_alpha   90.00
_cell.angle_beta   90.00
_cell.angle_gamma   90.00
#
_symmetry.space_group_name_H-M   'P 1'
#
loop_
_entity.id
_entity.type
_entity.pdbx_description
1 polymer ?
#
loop_
_entity_poly.entity_id
_entity_poly.type
_entity_poly.pdbx_seq_one_letter_code
_entity_poly.pdbx_strand_id
1 'polypeptide(L)'
;MPWIIIFLLCASHCLCQVTYELNIYGEAQHGYFIKVYLGTPPQAINLLLDTGSSNVAVAAVPPNVGDNKFFHVNESKTLNKFDAKIHLRYISGQWSGFLAEDVFSFGNGKITCTLACMVSISEIFEPHSQFQGLLGLAYQSIALPDSSIQPFFDTLIKAKGVGDIFSLDLCGPYFSSPVQATNCGKFEMGYTSKLSNNRDIVYTPIIKEWYYEIILTDLRIGMKHIPIDCWDINKKKSVVDSGTTELYMPRKVYDWANNEIRKHVQHVIPDKFWMNETAACVPYDKFDITVFPTLALSFYHSINTTFNLLISPELYLLPIENKTPELICFKHAFAVLDDGVLIGSSILKGFYVVFDRQNKRIGFTNSEHFNETSGFPGSVTKPKYTIKNIQMCKKDEKSSDSFDLSPLMIVVLFFSVLLTLVLLYMFISWIFRTFVLHTDESSETSSLKGTGVSYQTTVVIGQTIPIQLQWVDRKVILDERRNHLNHCLFWVVPDVLRVENLFDYDDGDDIVENTTSLISHTDGMKALEVALCYVEQQSSASPVDVMLIKKKWRNYAASC
;
A
#
# COMPACT_ATOMS: atom_id res chain seq x y z
N MET A 1 45.17 -18.69 -36.14
CA MET A 1 44.79 -17.61 -35.21
C MET A 1 43.29 -17.24 -35.15
N PRO A 2 42.30 -17.92 -35.77
CA PRO A 2 40.88 -17.57 -35.53
C PRO A 2 40.24 -18.30 -34.33
N TRP A 3 40.78 -19.47 -33.94
CA TRP A 3 40.21 -20.29 -32.85
C TRP A 3 40.40 -19.69 -31.45
N ILE A 4 41.49 -18.94 -31.22
CA ILE A 4 41.76 -18.29 -29.92
C ILE A 4 40.81 -17.11 -29.69
N ILE A 5 40.43 -16.38 -30.74
CA ILE A 5 39.46 -15.27 -30.66
C ILE A 5 38.05 -15.81 -30.42
N ILE A 6 37.68 -16.94 -31.03
CA ILE A 6 36.39 -17.61 -30.76
C ILE A 6 36.34 -18.17 -29.33
N PHE A 7 37.44 -18.74 -28.82
CA PHE A 7 37.51 -19.20 -27.43
C PHE A 7 37.45 -18.04 -26.42
N LEU A 8 38.09 -16.91 -26.71
CA LEU A 8 38.00 -15.69 -25.89
C LEU A 8 36.62 -15.01 -25.98
N LEU A 9 35.93 -15.10 -27.13
CA LEU A 9 34.55 -14.61 -27.30
C LEU A 9 33.51 -15.53 -26.63
N CYS A 10 33.72 -16.85 -26.61
CA CYS A 10 32.89 -17.78 -25.85
C CYS A 10 33.13 -17.69 -24.34
N ALA A 11 34.38 -17.50 -23.91
CA ALA A 11 34.71 -17.32 -22.49
C ALA A 11 34.22 -15.98 -21.92
N SER A 12 34.02 -14.96 -22.76
CA SER A 12 33.46 -13.66 -22.36
C SER A 12 31.93 -13.62 -22.33
N HIS A 13 31.23 -14.64 -22.84
CA HIS A 13 29.77 -14.75 -22.77
C HIS A 13 29.27 -15.80 -21.76
N CYS A 14 30.17 -16.47 -21.03
CA CYS A 14 29.80 -17.14 -19.80
C CYS A 14 29.78 -16.11 -18.66
N LEU A 15 28.95 -15.07 -18.80
CA LEU A 15 28.60 -14.20 -17.67
C LEU A 15 27.84 -15.09 -16.69
N CYS A 16 28.53 -15.58 -15.65
CA CYS A 16 27.83 -16.10 -14.47
C CYS A 16 26.91 -14.99 -13.99
N GLN A 17 25.60 -15.14 -14.24
CA GLN A 17 24.60 -14.23 -13.71
C GLN A 17 24.77 -14.20 -12.20
N VAL A 18 24.75 -13.00 -11.62
CA VAL A 18 24.86 -12.84 -10.17
C VAL A 18 23.52 -13.24 -9.56
N THR A 19 23.57 -14.23 -8.66
CA THR A 19 22.38 -14.79 -8.01
C THR A 19 22.57 -14.84 -6.52
N TYR A 20 21.48 -14.66 -5.77
CA TYR A 20 21.46 -14.78 -4.32
C TYR A 20 20.34 -15.71 -3.90
N GLU A 21 20.59 -16.58 -2.94
CA GLU A 21 19.59 -17.46 -2.32
C GLU A 21 19.61 -17.25 -0.81
N LEU A 22 18.44 -17.06 -0.21
CA LEU A 22 18.26 -16.90 1.23
C LEU A 22 17.20 -17.89 1.74
N ASN A 23 17.45 -18.45 2.93
CA ASN A 23 16.44 -19.23 3.63
C ASN A 23 15.34 -18.32 4.18
N ILE A 24 14.10 -18.76 4.04
CA ILE A 24 12.92 -18.13 4.63
C ILE A 24 12.54 -18.87 5.91
N TYR A 25 12.20 -18.08 6.92
CA TYR A 25 11.77 -18.48 8.25
C TYR A 25 10.31 -18.09 8.48
N GLY A 26 9.67 -18.71 9.48
CA GLY A 26 8.31 -18.39 9.88
C GLY A 26 7.26 -19.19 9.14
N GLU A 27 6.02 -18.73 9.24
CA GLU A 27 4.84 -19.41 8.73
C GLU A 27 3.76 -18.39 8.37
N ALA A 28 2.75 -18.80 7.59
CA ALA A 28 1.73 -17.90 7.08
C ALA A 28 1.07 -17.03 8.16
N GLN A 29 0.74 -17.60 9.33
CA GLN A 29 0.04 -16.87 10.41
C GLN A 29 0.89 -15.81 11.11
N HIS A 30 2.22 -15.95 11.11
CA HIS A 30 3.14 -15.07 11.85
C HIS A 30 4.12 -14.35 10.92
N GLY A 31 3.88 -14.40 9.60
CA GLY A 31 4.71 -13.81 8.58
C GLY A 31 5.97 -14.62 8.23
N TYR A 32 6.35 -14.54 6.96
CA TYR A 32 7.57 -15.12 6.43
C TYR A 32 8.70 -14.11 6.41
N PHE A 33 9.82 -14.40 7.05
CA PHE A 33 10.92 -13.45 7.18
C PHE A 33 12.27 -14.04 6.80
N ILE A 34 13.19 -13.14 6.47
CA ILE A 34 14.61 -13.46 6.24
C ILE A 34 15.48 -12.84 7.32
N LYS A 35 16.68 -13.38 7.50
CA LYS A 35 17.71 -12.84 8.40
C LYS A 35 18.69 -12.00 7.60
N VAL A 36 18.90 -10.76 8.01
CA VAL A 36 19.81 -9.81 7.37
C VAL A 36 20.66 -9.10 8.42
N TYR A 37 21.64 -8.33 7.96
CA TYR A 37 22.44 -7.48 8.83
C TYR A 37 22.47 -6.04 8.33
N LEU A 38 22.16 -5.09 9.21
CA LEU A 38 22.13 -3.66 8.90
C LEU A 38 23.28 -2.93 9.59
N GLY A 39 23.84 -1.93 8.92
CA GLY A 39 24.83 -1.01 9.50
C GLY A 39 26.24 -1.56 9.65
N THR A 40 27.10 -0.73 10.25
CA THR A 40 28.51 -1.05 10.55
C THR A 40 28.87 -0.63 11.99
N PRO A 41 29.12 -1.56 12.93
CA PRO A 41 29.16 -3.01 12.76
C PRO A 41 27.78 -3.60 12.41
N PRO A 42 27.74 -4.77 11.75
CA PRO A 42 26.48 -5.36 11.30
C PRO A 42 25.59 -5.80 12.46
N GLN A 43 24.34 -5.35 12.47
CA GLN A 43 23.32 -5.68 13.47
C GLN A 43 22.32 -6.68 12.88
N ALA A 44 22.10 -7.81 13.56
CA ALA A 44 21.23 -8.87 13.06
C ALA A 44 19.75 -8.49 13.19
N ILE A 45 19.05 -8.44 12.06
CA ILE A 45 17.64 -8.04 11.96
C ILE A 45 16.88 -9.09 11.15
N ASN A 46 15.64 -9.38 11.57
CA ASN A 46 14.73 -10.21 10.80
C ASN A 46 13.74 -9.29 10.06
N LEU A 47 13.55 -9.49 8.75
CA LEU A 47 12.64 -8.69 7.94
C LEU A 47 11.58 -9.57 7.28
N LEU A 48 10.31 -9.22 7.44
CA LEU A 48 9.17 -9.79 6.73
C LEU A 48 9.36 -9.61 5.22
N LEU A 49 9.17 -10.66 4.44
CA LEU A 49 9.13 -10.59 2.98
C LEU A 49 7.78 -10.07 2.54
N ASP A 50 7.76 -8.87 1.95
CA ASP A 50 6.53 -8.16 1.65
C ASP A 50 6.48 -7.75 0.16
N THR A 51 5.77 -8.53 -0.65
CA THR A 51 5.50 -8.18 -2.05
C THR A 51 4.34 -7.18 -2.23
N GLY A 52 3.70 -6.77 -1.13
CA GLY A 52 2.65 -5.76 -1.07
C GLY A 52 3.16 -4.34 -0.79
N SER A 53 4.44 -4.13 -0.50
CA SER A 53 5.03 -2.79 -0.29
C SER A 53 6.42 -2.65 -0.93
N SER A 54 6.99 -1.44 -0.90
CA SER A 54 8.23 -1.11 -1.65
C SER A 54 9.37 -0.54 -0.80
N ASN A 55 9.14 -0.27 0.48
CA ASN A 55 10.17 0.27 1.36
C ASN A 55 10.84 -0.86 2.13
N VAL A 56 12.14 -0.72 2.42
CA VAL A 56 12.72 -1.43 3.56
C VAL A 56 12.39 -0.60 4.79
N ALA A 57 11.62 -1.13 5.73
CA ALA A 57 11.30 -0.42 6.96
C ALA A 57 11.64 -1.27 8.18
N VAL A 58 12.30 -0.68 9.17
CA VAL A 58 12.85 -1.39 10.33
C VAL A 58 12.56 -0.62 11.61
N ALA A 59 12.19 -1.33 12.67
CA ALA A 59 12.07 -0.78 14.00
C ALA A 59 13.41 -0.21 14.46
N ALA A 60 13.43 1.08 14.78
CA ALA A 60 14.57 1.79 15.38
C ALA A 60 14.37 2.06 16.89
N VAL A 61 13.29 1.51 17.43
CA VAL A 61 12.91 1.46 18.85
C VAL A 61 12.35 0.06 19.13
N PRO A 62 12.24 -0.38 20.40
CA PRO A 62 11.59 -1.64 20.75
C PRO A 62 10.21 -1.77 20.08
N PRO A 63 9.96 -2.82 19.27
CA PRO A 63 8.67 -2.99 18.59
C PRO A 63 7.54 -3.36 19.56
N ASN A 64 7.83 -4.16 20.59
CA ASN A 64 6.94 -4.42 21.72
C ASN A 64 7.65 -4.20 23.06
N VAL A 65 6.87 -4.10 24.14
CA VAL A 65 7.41 -4.00 25.51
C VAL A 65 8.23 -5.25 25.83
N GLY A 66 9.50 -5.08 26.16
CA GLY A 66 10.42 -6.18 26.48
C GLY A 66 11.22 -6.71 25.29
N ASP A 67 10.95 -6.25 24.06
CA ASP A 67 11.75 -6.62 22.89
C ASP A 67 13.10 -5.88 22.90
N ASN A 68 14.18 -6.66 22.92
CA ASN A 68 15.55 -6.13 22.87
C ASN A 68 16.17 -6.20 21.47
N LYS A 69 15.42 -6.64 20.47
CA LYS A 69 15.91 -6.76 19.09
C LYS A 69 15.25 -5.69 18.22
N PHE A 70 16.04 -4.72 17.79
CA PHE A 70 15.67 -3.67 16.84
C PHE A 70 16.95 -3.05 16.27
N PHE A 71 16.84 -2.14 15.30
CA PHE A 71 18.00 -1.49 14.70
C PHE A 71 18.46 -0.30 15.55
N HIS A 72 19.64 -0.43 16.16
CA HIS A 72 20.30 0.61 16.94
C HIS A 72 21.00 1.60 16.00
N VAL A 73 20.23 2.58 15.52
CA VAL A 73 20.67 3.61 14.56
C VAL A 73 22.00 4.27 14.96
N ASN A 74 22.16 4.62 16.25
CA ASN A 74 23.35 5.33 16.75
C ASN A 74 24.62 4.46 16.81
N GLU A 75 24.49 3.14 16.65
CA GLU A 75 25.62 2.21 16.68
C GLU A 75 26.22 1.97 15.29
N SER A 76 25.53 2.35 14.22
CA SER A 76 26.04 2.22 12.86
C SER A 76 26.87 3.44 12.43
N LYS A 77 28.14 3.19 12.12
CA LYS A 77 29.10 4.19 11.61
C LYS A 77 28.91 4.54 10.14
N THR A 78 28.16 3.73 9.39
CA THR A 78 27.90 3.92 7.96
C THR A 78 26.53 4.52 7.68
N LEU A 79 25.71 4.71 8.72
CA LEU A 79 24.40 5.31 8.61
C LEU A 79 24.52 6.76 8.14
N ASN A 80 23.81 7.07 7.07
CA ASN A 80 23.62 8.42 6.58
C ASN A 80 22.13 8.79 6.69
N LYS A 81 21.78 9.68 7.62
CA LYS A 81 20.40 10.09 7.85
C LYS A 81 20.02 11.23 6.89
N PHE A 82 18.82 11.17 6.31
CA PHE A 82 18.23 12.28 5.57
C PHE A 82 16.91 12.68 6.26
N ASP A 83 16.70 13.98 6.52
CA ASP A 83 15.57 14.48 7.32
C ASP A 83 14.18 14.42 6.61
N ALA A 84 13.93 13.36 5.84
CA ALA A 84 12.61 13.03 5.33
C ALA A 84 11.84 12.22 6.38
N LYS A 85 10.74 12.80 6.88
CA LYS A 85 9.81 12.12 7.80
C LYS A 85 8.81 11.29 7.02
N ILE A 86 8.56 10.07 7.48
CA ILE A 86 7.51 9.21 6.95
C ILE A 86 6.51 8.93 8.06
N HIS A 87 5.23 8.93 7.71
CA HIS A 87 4.15 8.47 8.56
C HIS A 87 3.24 7.55 7.74
N LEU A 88 2.99 6.35 8.26
CA LEU A 88 2.08 5.38 7.67
C LEU A 88 1.03 4.90 8.65
N ARG A 89 -0.18 4.73 8.14
CA ARG A 89 -1.28 4.09 8.85
C ARG A 89 -1.83 2.97 7.96
N TYR A 90 -1.69 1.75 8.44
CA TYR A 90 -2.35 0.56 7.93
C TYR A 90 -3.69 0.34 8.67
N ILE A 91 -4.47 -0.65 8.23
CA ILE A 91 -5.72 -1.06 8.89
C ILE A 91 -5.44 -1.56 10.31
N SER A 92 -4.33 -2.30 10.47
CA SER A 92 -3.93 -2.95 11.73
C SER A 92 -3.15 -2.04 12.68
N GLY A 93 -2.54 -0.96 12.19
CA GLY A 93 -1.67 -0.14 13.02
C GLY A 93 -1.04 1.03 12.28
N GLN A 94 -0.16 1.77 12.95
CA GLN A 94 0.55 2.91 12.36
C GLN A 94 1.99 3.00 12.84
N TRP A 95 2.84 3.60 12.03
CA TRP A 95 4.19 3.96 12.43
C TRP A 95 4.62 5.29 11.82
N SER A 96 5.55 5.95 12.50
CA SER A 96 6.27 7.10 11.94
C SER A 96 7.77 6.96 12.18
N GLY A 97 8.53 7.60 11.30
CA GLY A 97 9.95 7.36 11.15
C GLY A 97 10.66 8.42 10.33
N PHE A 98 11.92 8.13 10.07
CA PHE A 98 12.77 8.92 9.17
C PHE A 98 13.48 8.00 8.18
N LEU A 99 13.93 8.57 7.07
CA LEU A 99 14.75 7.85 6.09
C LEU A 99 16.25 7.94 6.43
N ALA A 100 16.94 6.86 6.18
CA ALA A 100 18.40 6.79 6.21
C ALA A 100 18.89 5.89 5.07
N GLU A 101 20.15 6.04 4.69
CA GLU A 101 20.88 5.04 3.92
C GLU A 101 21.85 4.35 4.84
N ASP A 102 21.94 3.04 4.71
CA ASP A 102 22.97 2.29 5.39
C ASP A 102 23.34 1.03 4.60
N VAL A 103 24.38 0.38 5.06
CA VAL A 103 24.81 -0.92 4.61
C VAL A 103 23.75 -1.96 4.95
N PHE A 104 23.31 -2.70 3.93
CA PHE A 104 22.41 -3.84 4.02
C PHE A 104 23.16 -5.08 3.52
N SER A 105 23.35 -6.06 4.41
CA SER A 105 24.06 -7.31 4.14
C SER A 105 23.12 -8.51 4.27
N PHE A 106 23.18 -9.46 3.35
CA PHE A 106 22.29 -10.61 3.25
C PHE A 106 23.01 -11.78 2.59
N GLY A 107 23.01 -12.97 3.20
CA GLY A 107 23.80 -14.10 2.68
C GLY A 107 25.26 -13.70 2.42
N ASN A 108 25.72 -13.83 1.18
CA ASN A 108 27.02 -13.36 0.69
C ASN A 108 26.97 -12.00 -0.05
N GLY A 109 25.79 -11.36 -0.09
CA GLY A 109 25.52 -10.07 -0.71
C GLY A 109 25.63 -8.89 0.25
N LYS A 110 25.99 -7.73 -0.30
CA LYS A 110 26.08 -6.46 0.42
C LYS A 110 25.83 -5.28 -0.51
N ILE A 111 24.87 -4.42 -0.16
CA ILE A 111 24.53 -3.17 -0.86
C ILE A 111 24.37 -2.04 0.15
N THR A 112 24.36 -0.79 -0.32
CA THR A 112 23.84 0.34 0.45
C THR A 112 22.45 0.64 -0.09
N CYS A 113 21.43 0.70 0.77
CA CYS A 113 20.07 0.98 0.36
C CYS A 113 19.35 1.89 1.36
N THR A 114 18.25 2.49 0.92
CA THR A 114 17.40 3.33 1.77
C THR A 114 16.60 2.47 2.76
N LEU A 115 16.59 2.90 4.02
CA LEU A 115 15.87 2.32 5.15
C LEU A 115 14.89 3.36 5.70
N ALA A 116 13.67 2.94 6.01
CA ALA A 116 12.74 3.70 6.83
C ALA A 116 12.87 3.23 8.29
N CYS A 117 13.47 4.06 9.13
CA CYS A 117 13.69 3.80 10.55
C CYS A 117 12.45 4.22 11.35
N MET A 118 11.69 3.25 11.85
CA MET A 118 10.48 3.49 12.63
C MET A 118 10.83 3.88 14.07
N VAL A 119 10.40 5.07 14.50
CA VAL A 119 10.68 5.60 15.85
C VAL A 119 9.44 5.72 16.73
N SER A 120 8.25 5.58 16.13
CA SER A 120 6.98 5.47 16.82
C SER A 120 6.17 4.39 16.12
N ILE A 121 5.79 3.36 16.86
CA ILE A 121 5.12 2.16 16.33
C ILE A 121 3.89 1.88 17.21
N SER A 122 2.78 1.54 16.59
CA SER A 122 1.55 1.12 17.26
C SER A 122 0.87 0.03 16.43
N GLU A 123 0.71 -1.15 17.02
CA GLU A 123 -0.07 -2.28 16.46
C GLU A 123 0.41 -2.78 15.07
N ILE A 124 1.69 -2.57 14.72
CA ILE A 124 2.30 -3.05 13.46
C ILE A 124 2.90 -4.44 13.58
N PHE A 125 3.53 -4.73 14.73
CA PHE A 125 4.16 -6.02 14.99
C PHE A 125 3.23 -6.86 15.85
N GLU A 126 2.89 -8.05 15.38
CA GLU A 126 2.11 -8.99 16.18
C GLU A 126 2.94 -9.45 17.40
N PRO A 127 2.33 -9.68 18.57
CA PRO A 127 3.04 -10.09 19.79
C PRO A 127 3.90 -11.36 19.67
N HIS A 128 3.64 -12.20 18.67
CA HIS A 128 4.37 -13.44 18.38
C HIS A 128 5.24 -13.35 17.12
N SER A 129 5.27 -12.19 16.45
CA SER A 129 6.09 -11.99 15.27
C SER A 129 7.58 -12.06 15.64
N GLN A 130 8.36 -12.72 14.80
CA GLN A 130 9.81 -12.89 15.00
C GLN A 130 10.63 -11.89 14.18
N PHE A 131 9.98 -10.96 13.47
CA PHE A 131 10.61 -9.95 12.62
C PHE A 131 10.51 -8.55 13.23
N GLN A 132 11.48 -7.69 12.89
CA GLN A 132 11.63 -6.32 13.42
C GLN A 132 11.43 -5.27 12.33
N GLY A 133 10.98 -5.69 11.14
CA GLY A 133 10.79 -4.83 10.00
C GLY A 133 10.25 -5.61 8.81
N LEU A 134 10.13 -4.91 7.69
CA LEU A 134 9.64 -5.40 6.42
C LEU A 134 10.65 -5.09 5.31
N LEU A 135 10.73 -6.00 4.36
CA LEU A 135 11.46 -5.87 3.11
C LEU A 135 10.44 -5.76 1.97
N GLY A 136 10.12 -4.53 1.59
CA GLY A 136 9.25 -4.26 0.45
C GLY A 136 9.91 -4.66 -0.87
N LEU A 137 9.22 -5.50 -1.64
CA LEU A 137 9.67 -6.07 -2.92
C LEU A 137 8.84 -5.61 -4.12
N ALA A 138 7.79 -4.82 -3.92
CA ALA A 138 6.98 -4.24 -4.98
C ALA A 138 7.72 -3.11 -5.73
N TYR A 139 7.06 -2.48 -6.70
CA TYR A 139 7.68 -1.51 -7.60
C TYR A 139 7.82 -0.12 -6.98
N GLN A 140 8.79 0.67 -7.45
CA GLN A 140 9.08 2.02 -6.98
C GLN A 140 7.87 2.99 -6.95
N SER A 141 6.86 2.76 -7.79
CA SER A 141 5.69 3.65 -7.91
C SER A 141 4.80 3.72 -6.66
N ILE A 142 4.96 2.79 -5.71
CA ILE A 142 4.29 2.82 -4.38
C ILE A 142 5.30 2.95 -3.23
N ALA A 143 6.56 3.29 -3.52
CA ALA A 143 7.53 3.64 -2.50
C ALA A 143 7.15 4.94 -1.79
N LEU A 144 7.52 5.04 -0.53
CA LEU A 144 7.19 6.16 0.34
C LEU A 144 8.44 6.93 0.75
N PRO A 145 8.33 8.27 0.93
CA PRO A 145 7.09 9.07 0.82
C PRO A 145 6.59 9.24 -0.61
N ASP A 146 7.45 9.01 -1.61
CA ASP A 146 7.12 9.05 -3.02
C ASP A 146 8.12 8.21 -3.84
N SER A 147 7.91 8.17 -5.16
CA SER A 147 8.70 7.37 -6.10
C SER A 147 10.15 7.84 -6.28
N SER A 148 10.63 8.89 -5.59
CA SER A 148 12.05 9.22 -5.54
C SER A 148 12.86 8.18 -4.76
N ILE A 149 12.22 7.44 -3.86
CA ILE A 149 12.87 6.41 -3.05
C ILE A 149 13.06 5.14 -3.88
N GLN A 150 14.30 4.66 -3.98
CA GLN A 150 14.62 3.45 -4.72
C GLN A 150 14.41 2.21 -3.83
N PRO A 151 13.53 1.27 -4.21
CA PRO A 151 13.34 0.03 -3.44
C PRO A 151 14.61 -0.83 -3.36
N PHE A 152 14.61 -1.78 -2.43
CA PHE A 152 15.73 -2.72 -2.24
C PHE A 152 16.09 -3.46 -3.53
N PHE A 153 15.10 -4.05 -4.20
CA PHE A 153 15.35 -4.92 -5.35
C PHE A 153 15.87 -4.13 -6.56
N ASP A 154 15.32 -2.93 -6.79
CA ASP A 154 15.83 -1.98 -7.78
C ASP A 154 17.29 -1.56 -7.49
N THR A 155 17.60 -1.33 -6.22
CA THR A 155 18.97 -1.01 -5.78
C THR A 155 19.91 -2.19 -6.02
N LEU A 156 19.46 -3.41 -5.74
CA LEU A 156 20.23 -4.64 -5.93
C LEU A 156 20.57 -4.87 -7.41
N ILE A 157 19.58 -4.76 -8.31
CA ILE A 157 19.77 -4.88 -9.76
C ILE A 157 20.81 -3.86 -10.23
N LYS A 158 20.63 -2.58 -9.86
CA LYS A 158 21.52 -1.49 -10.27
C LYS A 158 22.94 -1.65 -9.72
N ALA A 159 23.10 -2.08 -8.48
CA ALA A 159 24.40 -2.15 -7.81
C ALA A 159 25.19 -3.43 -8.13
N LYS A 160 24.51 -4.53 -8.47
CA LYS A 160 25.14 -5.87 -8.63
C LYS A 160 24.93 -6.51 -9.99
N GLY A 161 24.10 -5.94 -10.87
CA GLY A 161 23.79 -6.56 -12.17
C GLY A 161 23.03 -7.87 -12.05
N VAL A 162 22.28 -8.04 -10.95
CA VAL A 162 21.37 -9.17 -10.71
C VAL A 162 20.22 -9.08 -11.72
N GLY A 163 19.75 -10.21 -12.25
CA GLY A 163 18.58 -10.24 -13.12
C GLY A 163 17.33 -9.65 -12.43
N ASP A 164 16.47 -8.95 -13.18
CA ASP A 164 15.23 -8.37 -12.65
C ASP A 164 14.13 -9.43 -12.51
N ILE A 165 14.40 -10.40 -11.64
CA ILE A 165 13.57 -11.57 -11.36
C ILE A 165 13.89 -12.12 -9.98
N PHE A 166 12.86 -12.51 -9.24
CA PHE A 166 13.03 -13.27 -8.00
C PHE A 166 11.92 -14.31 -7.84
N SER A 167 12.11 -15.27 -6.93
CA SER A 167 11.13 -16.30 -6.61
C SER A 167 11.01 -16.55 -5.12
N LEU A 168 9.80 -16.94 -4.71
CA LEU A 168 9.46 -17.34 -3.35
C LEU A 168 8.94 -18.78 -3.37
N ASP A 169 9.55 -19.64 -2.56
CA ASP A 169 8.96 -20.91 -2.13
C ASP A 169 8.67 -20.78 -0.64
N LEU A 170 7.39 -20.65 -0.28
CA LEU A 170 6.97 -20.53 1.11
C LEU A 170 6.52 -21.91 1.60
N CYS A 171 6.74 -22.18 2.87
CA CYS A 171 6.47 -23.47 3.49
C CYS A 171 5.72 -23.28 4.81
N GLY A 172 5.08 -24.30 5.36
CA GLY A 172 4.48 -24.14 6.68
C GLY A 172 3.81 -25.41 7.17
N PRO A 173 3.30 -25.40 8.41
CA PRO A 173 2.62 -26.55 8.95
C PRO A 173 1.29 -26.82 8.22
N TYR A 174 0.95 -28.10 8.19
CA TYR A 174 -0.32 -28.65 7.74
C TYR A 174 -0.89 -29.55 8.85
N PHE A 175 -2.20 -29.80 8.85
CA PHE A 175 -2.83 -30.69 9.84
C PHE A 175 -2.18 -32.08 9.90
N SER A 176 -1.65 -32.56 8.77
CA SER A 176 -1.02 -33.89 8.62
C SER A 176 0.50 -33.89 8.83
N SER A 177 1.15 -32.73 9.02
CA SER A 177 2.59 -32.65 9.27
C SER A 177 2.93 -31.40 10.09
N PRO A 178 3.23 -31.55 11.39
CA PRO A 178 3.86 -30.49 12.17
C PRO A 178 5.32 -30.40 11.74
N VAL A 179 5.58 -29.93 10.52
CA VAL A 179 6.93 -29.52 10.14
C VAL A 179 7.27 -28.34 11.05
N GLN A 180 8.22 -28.53 11.96
CA GLN A 180 8.79 -27.41 12.72
C GLN A 180 9.42 -26.45 11.71
N ALA A 181 8.69 -25.38 11.39
CA ALA A 181 8.96 -24.39 10.34
C ALA A 181 10.14 -23.47 10.69
N THR A 182 11.30 -24.06 10.98
CA THR A 182 12.47 -23.28 11.37
C THR A 182 13.40 -22.95 10.20
N ASN A 183 13.35 -23.68 9.07
CA ASN A 183 14.11 -23.38 7.84
C ASN A 183 13.53 -24.17 6.64
N CYS A 184 12.40 -23.79 6.07
CA CYS A 184 11.90 -24.53 4.89
C CYS A 184 11.78 -23.70 3.62
N GLY A 185 11.47 -22.40 3.67
CA GLY A 185 11.24 -21.65 2.43
C GLY A 185 12.54 -21.13 1.81
N LYS A 186 12.45 -20.69 0.55
CA LYS A 186 13.56 -20.10 -0.22
C LYS A 186 13.17 -18.79 -0.90
N PHE A 187 14.07 -17.80 -0.81
CA PHE A 187 14.01 -16.55 -1.55
C PHE A 187 15.21 -16.48 -2.49
N GLU A 188 14.96 -16.59 -3.79
CA GLU A 188 16.02 -16.56 -4.82
C GLU A 188 15.92 -15.26 -5.62
N MET A 189 17.06 -14.63 -5.90
CA MET A 189 17.16 -13.33 -6.59
C MET A 189 18.14 -13.45 -7.76
N GLY A 190 17.77 -12.90 -8.93
CA GLY A 190 18.61 -12.81 -10.13
C GLY A 190 18.55 -13.99 -11.07
N TYR A 191 18.12 -15.14 -10.57
CA TYR A 191 17.90 -16.37 -11.31
C TYR A 191 16.94 -17.23 -10.50
N THR A 192 16.20 -18.10 -11.17
CA THR A 192 15.37 -19.08 -10.49
C THR A 192 15.92 -20.47 -10.79
N SER A 193 16.16 -21.28 -9.77
CA SER A 193 16.62 -22.67 -9.96
C SER A 193 15.69 -23.47 -10.90
N LYS A 194 14.40 -23.10 -10.97
CA LYS A 194 13.40 -23.72 -11.85
C LYS A 194 13.48 -23.31 -13.33
N LEU A 195 14.01 -22.13 -13.68
CA LEU A 195 14.27 -21.80 -15.09
C LEU A 195 15.31 -22.74 -15.71
N SER A 196 16.21 -23.29 -14.89
CA SER A 196 17.24 -24.26 -15.30
C SER A 196 16.70 -25.67 -15.54
N ASN A 197 15.63 -26.05 -14.82
CA ASN A 197 15.18 -27.44 -14.71
C ASN A 197 13.91 -27.75 -15.53
N ASN A 198 13.49 -26.84 -16.40
CA ASN A 198 12.37 -27.03 -17.33
C ASN A 198 11.08 -27.50 -16.64
N ARG A 199 10.77 -26.95 -15.46
CA ARG A 199 9.45 -27.16 -14.81
C ARG A 199 8.40 -26.30 -15.51
N ASP A 200 7.19 -26.83 -15.70
CA ASP A 200 6.05 -26.19 -16.37
C ASP A 200 5.52 -24.96 -15.57
N ILE A 201 6.29 -23.87 -15.52
CA ILE A 201 5.84 -22.61 -14.91
C ILE A 201 4.78 -21.98 -15.81
N VAL A 202 3.61 -21.71 -15.25
CA VAL A 202 2.52 -21.04 -15.96
C VAL A 202 2.43 -19.60 -15.51
N TYR A 203 2.39 -18.67 -16.46
CA TYR A 203 2.48 -17.24 -16.18
C TYR A 203 1.14 -16.50 -16.35
N THR A 204 0.92 -15.50 -15.51
CA THR A 204 -0.09 -14.44 -15.70
C THR A 204 0.63 -13.10 -15.85
N PRO A 205 0.21 -12.20 -16.75
CA PRO A 205 0.88 -10.92 -16.93
C PRO A 205 0.59 -9.96 -15.77
N ILE A 206 1.58 -9.14 -15.44
CA ILE A 206 1.46 -8.01 -14.54
C ILE A 206 0.81 -6.86 -15.33
N ILE A 207 -0.32 -6.35 -14.82
CA ILE A 207 -1.12 -5.34 -15.53
C ILE A 207 -0.54 -3.94 -15.36
N LYS A 208 -0.01 -3.64 -14.17
CA LYS A 208 0.60 -2.35 -13.83
C LYS A 208 1.76 -2.59 -12.87
N GLU A 209 2.85 -1.84 -13.05
CA GLU A 209 4.10 -1.96 -12.28
C GLU A 209 4.04 -1.05 -11.04
N TRP A 210 3.24 -1.48 -10.06
CA TRP A 210 3.04 -0.83 -8.77
C TRP A 210 3.04 -1.87 -7.66
N TYR A 211 1.90 -2.52 -7.44
CA TYR A 211 1.82 -3.85 -6.87
C TYR A 211 2.11 -4.89 -7.96
N TYR A 212 2.22 -6.15 -7.54
CA TYR A 212 2.13 -7.30 -8.43
C TYR A 212 0.68 -7.58 -8.82
N GLU A 213 0.13 -6.66 -9.62
CA GLU A 213 -1.27 -6.68 -10.04
C GLU A 213 -1.51 -7.66 -11.19
N ILE A 214 -2.48 -8.55 -11.00
CA ILE A 214 -2.91 -9.60 -11.92
C ILE A 214 -4.43 -9.56 -12.12
N ILE A 215 -4.95 -10.38 -13.04
CA ILE A 215 -6.40 -10.45 -13.32
C ILE A 215 -6.94 -11.84 -13.00
N LEU A 216 -7.94 -11.89 -12.11
CA LEU A 216 -8.77 -13.07 -11.91
C LEU A 216 -9.92 -13.06 -12.91
N THR A 217 -10.20 -14.21 -13.50
CA THR A 217 -11.26 -14.40 -14.51
C THR A 217 -12.42 -15.20 -13.98
N ASP A 218 -12.20 -15.99 -12.93
CA ASP A 218 -13.19 -16.83 -12.29
C ASP A 218 -12.71 -17.27 -10.92
N LEU A 219 -13.65 -17.61 -10.06
CA LEU A 219 -13.42 -18.30 -8.80
C LEU A 219 -14.39 -19.48 -8.74
N ARG A 220 -13.89 -20.67 -8.43
CA ARG A 220 -14.72 -21.87 -8.31
C ARG A 220 -14.58 -22.51 -6.94
N ILE A 221 -15.68 -23.07 -6.46
CA ILE A 221 -15.71 -23.97 -5.29
C ILE A 221 -16.28 -25.30 -5.77
N GLY A 222 -15.45 -26.35 -5.71
CA GLY A 222 -15.75 -27.61 -6.38
C GLY A 222 -15.99 -27.41 -7.89
N MET A 223 -17.19 -27.72 -8.35
CA MET A 223 -17.60 -27.53 -9.75
C MET A 223 -18.32 -26.20 -10.01
N LYS A 224 -18.68 -25.44 -8.96
CA LYS A 224 -19.52 -24.26 -9.09
C LYS A 224 -18.67 -23.02 -9.36
N HIS A 225 -19.02 -22.31 -10.42
CA HIS A 225 -18.43 -21.02 -10.77
C HIS A 225 -19.10 -19.90 -9.99
N ILE A 226 -18.33 -18.86 -9.69
CA ILE A 226 -18.85 -17.68 -9.02
C ILE A 226 -19.87 -16.96 -9.91
N PRO A 227 -21.07 -16.63 -9.41
CA PRO A 227 -22.09 -15.90 -10.16
C PRO A 227 -21.86 -14.38 -10.02
N ILE A 228 -20.62 -13.94 -10.17
CA ILE A 228 -20.21 -12.53 -10.07
C ILE A 228 -19.33 -12.22 -11.28
N ASP A 229 -19.57 -11.09 -11.92
CA ASP A 229 -18.76 -10.64 -13.05
C ASP A 229 -17.30 -10.49 -12.65
N CYS A 230 -16.38 -10.96 -13.50
CA CYS A 230 -14.95 -10.89 -13.20
C CYS A 230 -14.46 -9.45 -13.00
N TRP A 231 -15.14 -8.46 -13.58
CA TRP A 231 -14.92 -7.05 -13.25
C TRP A 231 -15.05 -6.77 -11.75
N ASP A 232 -16.15 -7.20 -11.15
CA ASP A 232 -16.45 -6.98 -9.73
C ASP A 232 -15.49 -7.76 -8.82
N ILE A 233 -14.91 -8.87 -9.30
CA ILE A 233 -13.83 -9.59 -8.61
C ILE A 233 -12.57 -8.71 -8.55
N ASN A 234 -12.24 -8.00 -9.63
CA ASN A 234 -11.04 -7.16 -9.75
C ASN A 234 -11.30 -5.66 -9.51
N LYS A 235 -12.37 -5.30 -8.79
CA LYS A 235 -12.98 -3.95 -8.74
C LYS A 235 -12.02 -2.75 -8.70
N LYS A 236 -10.93 -2.81 -7.93
CA LYS A 236 -9.84 -1.82 -8.02
C LYS A 236 -8.51 -2.44 -8.42
N LYS A 237 -8.09 -3.51 -7.75
CA LYS A 237 -6.86 -4.25 -8.05
C LYS A 237 -6.95 -5.67 -7.53
N SER A 238 -6.31 -6.60 -8.22
CA SER A 238 -6.05 -7.94 -7.68
C SER A 238 -4.55 -8.17 -7.59
N VAL A 239 -4.01 -8.47 -6.41
CA VAL A 239 -2.56 -8.45 -6.17
C VAL A 239 -2.06 -9.71 -5.48
N VAL A 240 -0.78 -10.02 -5.71
CA VAL A 240 -0.04 -11.08 -5.01
C VAL A 240 0.81 -10.46 -3.91
N ASP A 241 0.54 -10.84 -2.65
CA ASP A 241 1.14 -10.20 -1.49
C ASP A 241 1.59 -11.22 -0.43
N SER A 242 2.89 -11.42 -0.28
CA SER A 242 3.48 -12.27 0.76
C SER A 242 3.47 -11.65 2.16
N GLY A 243 3.28 -10.33 2.26
CA GLY A 243 3.25 -9.59 3.53
C GLY A 243 1.93 -9.71 4.28
N THR A 244 0.90 -10.27 3.64
CA THR A 244 -0.43 -10.49 4.21
C THR A 244 -0.72 -11.98 4.34
N THR A 245 -1.41 -12.40 5.40
CA THR A 245 -1.75 -13.81 5.64
C THR A 245 -2.90 -14.28 4.76
N GLU A 246 -4.03 -13.57 4.79
CA GLU A 246 -5.31 -14.02 4.24
C GLU A 246 -5.46 -13.82 2.73
N LEU A 247 -6.36 -14.60 2.13
CA LEU A 247 -6.99 -14.28 0.85
C LEU A 247 -8.10 -13.25 1.11
N TYR A 248 -7.82 -11.98 0.81
CA TYR A 248 -8.86 -10.95 0.85
C TYR A 248 -9.67 -10.97 -0.43
N MET A 249 -10.98 -10.78 -0.28
CA MET A 249 -11.92 -10.77 -1.40
C MET A 249 -12.95 -9.64 -1.23
N PRO A 250 -13.53 -9.12 -2.33
CA PRO A 250 -14.71 -8.25 -2.27
C PRO A 250 -15.82 -8.90 -1.45
N ARG A 251 -16.57 -8.12 -0.68
CA ARG A 251 -17.60 -8.65 0.24
C ARG A 251 -18.53 -9.68 -0.41
N LYS A 252 -19.05 -9.38 -1.62
CA LYS A 252 -19.93 -10.32 -2.34
C LYS A 252 -19.24 -11.63 -2.69
N VAL A 253 -17.95 -11.60 -3.04
CA VAL A 253 -17.14 -12.77 -3.35
C VAL A 253 -16.87 -13.58 -2.08
N TYR A 254 -16.50 -12.90 -0.99
CA TYR A 254 -16.28 -13.51 0.33
C TYR A 254 -17.56 -14.22 0.84
N ASP A 255 -18.70 -13.51 0.83
CA ASP A 255 -19.98 -14.04 1.30
C ASP A 255 -20.41 -15.25 0.46
N TRP A 256 -20.25 -15.17 -0.87
CA TRP A 256 -20.53 -16.29 -1.76
C TRP A 256 -19.61 -17.49 -1.45
N ALA A 257 -18.30 -17.25 -1.31
CA ALA A 257 -17.34 -18.30 -1.07
C ALA A 257 -17.62 -19.07 0.23
N ASN A 258 -17.83 -18.34 1.33
CA ASN A 258 -18.18 -18.93 2.61
C ASN A 258 -19.50 -19.72 2.55
N ASN A 259 -20.53 -19.16 1.90
CA ASN A 259 -21.82 -19.83 1.77
C ASN A 259 -21.74 -21.11 0.93
N GLU A 260 -20.90 -21.15 -0.12
CA GLU A 260 -20.72 -22.35 -0.92
C GLU A 260 -19.87 -23.41 -0.21
N ILE A 261 -18.82 -23.03 0.52
CA ILE A 261 -18.04 -23.98 1.34
C ILE A 261 -18.93 -24.59 2.42
N ARG A 262 -19.72 -23.76 3.13
CA ARG A 262 -20.58 -24.21 4.23
C ARG A 262 -21.59 -25.28 3.81
N LYS A 263 -22.01 -25.33 2.54
CA LYS A 263 -22.91 -26.36 2.01
C LYS A 263 -22.27 -27.76 1.93
N HIS A 264 -20.95 -27.83 1.86
CA HIS A 264 -20.22 -29.11 1.78
C HIS A 264 -19.92 -29.69 3.17
N VAL A 265 -19.79 -28.82 4.18
CA VAL A 265 -19.45 -29.22 5.55
C VAL A 265 -20.70 -29.74 6.27
N GLN A 266 -20.67 -31.01 6.65
CA GLN A 266 -21.83 -31.70 7.26
C GLN A 266 -21.94 -31.52 8.79
N HIS A 267 -20.88 -31.07 9.46
CA HIS A 267 -20.85 -30.86 10.90
C HIS A 267 -21.10 -29.38 11.26
N VAL A 268 -21.67 -29.14 12.44
CA VAL A 268 -21.99 -27.77 12.90
C VAL A 268 -20.71 -27.03 13.23
N ILE A 269 -20.20 -26.28 12.26
CA ILE A 269 -19.19 -25.25 12.48
C ILE A 269 -19.92 -23.97 12.95
N PRO A 270 -19.53 -23.36 14.09
CA PRO A 270 -20.19 -22.17 14.61
C PRO A 270 -20.27 -21.03 13.59
N ASP A 271 -21.37 -20.27 13.56
CA ASP A 271 -21.52 -19.11 12.66
C ASP A 271 -20.38 -18.09 12.82
N LYS A 272 -19.90 -17.91 14.06
CA LYS A 272 -18.78 -17.03 14.40
C LYS A 272 -17.47 -17.40 13.68
N PHE A 273 -17.26 -18.67 13.33
CA PHE A 273 -16.11 -19.07 12.52
C PHE A 273 -16.20 -18.50 11.09
N TRP A 274 -17.37 -18.58 10.46
CA TRP A 274 -17.60 -18.07 9.09
C TRP A 274 -17.58 -16.54 9.03
N MET A 275 -17.79 -15.89 10.16
CA MET A 275 -17.67 -14.43 10.33
C MET A 275 -16.22 -14.00 10.66
N ASN A 276 -15.27 -14.93 10.70
CA ASN A 276 -13.88 -14.73 11.12
C ASN A 276 -13.75 -14.12 12.54
N GLU A 277 -14.72 -14.39 13.43
CA GLU A 277 -14.70 -13.89 14.81
C GLU A 277 -13.96 -14.83 15.76
N THR A 278 -14.09 -16.15 15.54
CA THR A 278 -13.52 -17.18 16.42
C THR A 278 -12.98 -18.35 15.63
N ALA A 279 -11.95 -19.01 16.17
CA ALA A 279 -11.53 -20.32 15.65
C ALA A 279 -12.65 -21.36 15.81
N ALA A 280 -12.67 -22.36 14.92
CA ALA A 280 -13.44 -23.58 15.11
C ALA A 280 -12.53 -24.62 15.75
N CYS A 281 -13.04 -25.33 16.75
CA CYS A 281 -12.35 -26.45 17.39
C CYS A 281 -13.24 -27.68 17.34
N VAL A 282 -12.74 -28.75 16.73
CA VAL A 282 -13.47 -30.00 16.50
C VAL A 282 -12.68 -31.15 17.12
N PRO A 283 -13.33 -32.13 17.79
CA PRO A 283 -12.67 -33.35 18.23
C PRO A 283 -11.89 -34.02 17.10
N TYR A 284 -10.67 -34.46 17.37
CA TYR A 284 -9.75 -35.03 16.38
C TYR A 284 -10.39 -36.16 15.56
N ASP A 285 -11.13 -37.05 16.23
CA ASP A 285 -11.85 -38.20 15.65
C ASP A 285 -13.03 -37.80 14.74
N LYS A 286 -13.50 -36.55 14.85
CA LYS A 286 -14.61 -36.00 14.07
C LYS A 286 -14.16 -34.99 13.02
N PHE A 287 -12.86 -34.67 12.98
CA PHE A 287 -12.33 -33.76 11.98
C PHE A 287 -11.98 -34.52 10.71
N ASP A 288 -12.77 -34.30 9.67
CA ASP A 288 -12.47 -34.76 8.32
C ASP A 288 -12.21 -33.55 7.43
N ILE A 289 -10.97 -33.36 6.99
CA ILE A 289 -10.61 -32.26 6.09
C ILE A 289 -11.16 -32.47 4.67
N THR A 290 -11.48 -33.72 4.29
CA THR A 290 -11.89 -34.06 2.92
C THR A 290 -13.31 -33.60 2.58
N VAL A 291 -14.14 -33.27 3.57
CA VAL A 291 -15.47 -32.68 3.35
C VAL A 291 -15.39 -31.22 2.88
N PHE A 292 -14.23 -30.59 3.03
CA PHE A 292 -14.00 -29.22 2.58
C PHE A 292 -13.61 -29.22 1.09
N PRO A 293 -14.22 -28.37 0.26
CA PRO A 293 -14.02 -28.41 -1.19
C PRO A 293 -12.73 -27.70 -1.62
N THR A 294 -12.09 -28.21 -2.67
CA THR A 294 -11.03 -27.47 -3.38
C THR A 294 -11.58 -26.18 -3.99
N LEU A 295 -10.84 -25.07 -3.83
CA LEU A 295 -11.09 -23.82 -4.57
C LEU A 295 -10.22 -23.77 -5.82
N ALA A 296 -10.71 -23.09 -6.86
CA ALA A 296 -9.89 -22.74 -8.01
C ALA A 296 -9.94 -21.24 -8.28
N LEU A 297 -8.79 -20.59 -8.27
CA LEU A 297 -8.63 -19.21 -8.76
C LEU A 297 -8.18 -19.28 -10.22
N SER A 298 -8.97 -18.71 -11.13
CA SER A 298 -8.67 -18.77 -12.57
C SER A 298 -8.06 -17.44 -13.01
N PHE A 299 -6.88 -17.49 -13.64
CA PHE A 299 -6.12 -16.31 -14.04
C PHE A 299 -6.07 -16.16 -15.56
N TYR A 300 -6.01 -14.91 -16.00
CA TYR A 300 -5.66 -14.57 -17.38
C TYR A 300 -4.23 -15.06 -17.69
N HIS A 301 -4.07 -15.88 -18.74
CA HIS A 301 -2.74 -16.31 -19.20
C HIS A 301 -2.29 -15.48 -20.40
N SER A 302 -3.09 -15.55 -21.47
CA SER A 302 -2.91 -14.82 -22.72
C SER A 302 -4.26 -14.74 -23.44
N ILE A 303 -4.29 -14.26 -24.69
CA ILE A 303 -5.52 -14.11 -25.46
C ILE A 303 -6.32 -15.43 -25.43
N ASN A 304 -7.57 -15.33 -24.95
CA ASN A 304 -8.52 -16.45 -24.83
C ASN A 304 -7.98 -17.68 -24.10
N THR A 305 -7.00 -17.52 -23.20
CA THR A 305 -6.49 -18.62 -22.39
C THR A 305 -6.42 -18.25 -20.93
N THR A 306 -6.79 -19.21 -20.09
CA THR A 306 -6.73 -19.10 -18.63
C THR A 306 -6.08 -20.33 -18.04
N PHE A 307 -5.56 -20.19 -16.83
CA PHE A 307 -5.12 -21.33 -16.02
C PHE A 307 -5.63 -21.17 -14.60
N ASN A 308 -5.63 -22.26 -13.85
CA ASN A 308 -6.17 -22.29 -12.50
C ASN A 308 -5.07 -22.60 -11.49
N LEU A 309 -5.10 -21.90 -10.37
CA LEU A 309 -4.51 -22.36 -9.13
C LEU A 309 -5.58 -23.13 -8.36
N LEU A 310 -5.35 -24.42 -8.16
CA LEU A 310 -6.17 -25.30 -7.34
C LEU A 310 -5.65 -25.24 -5.90
N ILE A 311 -6.54 -24.90 -4.98
CA ILE A 311 -6.24 -24.62 -3.57
C ILE A 311 -7.01 -25.63 -2.74
N SER A 312 -6.30 -26.54 -2.08
CA SER A 312 -6.90 -27.52 -1.19
C SER A 312 -7.26 -26.91 0.18
N PRO A 313 -8.11 -27.59 0.98
CA PRO A 313 -8.45 -27.17 2.35
C PRO A 313 -7.26 -26.88 3.26
N GLU A 314 -6.15 -27.58 3.07
CA GLU A 314 -4.90 -27.41 3.80
C GLU A 314 -4.28 -26.01 3.68
N LEU A 315 -4.65 -25.24 2.63
CA LEU A 315 -4.16 -23.88 2.42
C LEU A 315 -5.08 -22.81 3.02
N TYR A 316 -6.39 -23.05 3.08
CA TYR A 316 -7.34 -22.06 3.57
C TYR A 316 -7.94 -22.37 4.94
N LEU A 317 -7.66 -23.54 5.52
CA LEU A 317 -7.89 -23.85 6.93
C LEU A 317 -6.55 -23.77 7.65
N LEU A 318 -6.39 -22.72 8.45
CA LEU A 318 -5.15 -22.43 9.17
C LEU A 318 -5.19 -23.10 10.54
N PRO A 319 -4.33 -24.09 10.82
CA PRO A 319 -4.29 -24.77 12.11
C PRO A 319 -3.84 -23.79 13.20
N ILE A 320 -4.50 -23.84 14.35
CA ILE A 320 -4.14 -23.05 15.52
C ILE A 320 -3.59 -23.98 16.58
N GLU A 321 -2.45 -23.61 17.13
CA GLU A 321 -1.87 -24.33 18.25
C GLU A 321 -2.85 -24.31 19.43
N ASN A 322 -3.29 -25.49 19.85
CA ASN A 322 -4.21 -25.65 20.96
C ASN A 322 -3.56 -26.48 22.06
N LYS A 323 -3.77 -26.08 23.31
CA LYS A 323 -3.27 -26.78 24.50
C LYS A 323 -4.08 -28.04 24.82
N THR A 324 -5.27 -28.19 24.23
CA THR A 324 -6.10 -29.40 24.39
C THR A 324 -5.79 -30.39 23.26
N PRO A 325 -5.07 -31.49 23.52
CA PRO A 325 -4.59 -32.41 22.49
C PRO A 325 -5.71 -33.19 21.75
N GLU A 326 -6.91 -33.25 22.33
CA GLU A 326 -8.07 -33.95 21.76
C GLU A 326 -8.83 -33.13 20.70
N LEU A 327 -8.49 -31.85 20.55
CA LEU A 327 -9.18 -30.92 19.65
C LEU A 327 -8.24 -30.43 18.55
N ILE A 328 -8.71 -30.47 17.30
CA ILE A 328 -8.11 -29.73 16.20
C ILE A 328 -8.81 -28.38 16.10
N CYS A 329 -8.03 -27.31 16.28
CA CYS A 329 -8.52 -25.95 16.12
C CYS A 329 -7.98 -25.31 14.85
N PHE A 330 -8.82 -24.52 14.17
CA PHE A 330 -8.44 -23.81 12.97
C PHE A 330 -9.25 -22.53 12.75
N LYS A 331 -8.65 -21.58 12.03
CA LYS A 331 -9.34 -20.43 11.42
C LYS A 331 -9.40 -20.63 9.91
N HIS A 332 -10.26 -19.89 9.23
CA HIS A 332 -10.22 -19.84 7.78
C HIS A 332 -9.35 -18.66 7.31
N ALA A 333 -8.68 -18.81 6.18
CA ALA A 333 -7.73 -17.84 5.65
C ALA A 333 -8.40 -16.75 4.79
N PHE A 334 -9.69 -16.46 4.96
CA PHE A 334 -10.38 -15.46 4.14
C PHE A 334 -10.66 -14.19 4.92
N ALA A 335 -10.54 -13.05 4.24
CA ALA A 335 -10.90 -11.75 4.79
C ALA A 335 -11.62 -10.90 3.74
N VAL A 336 -12.20 -9.78 4.19
CA VAL A 336 -12.98 -8.88 3.32
C VAL A 336 -12.15 -7.64 2.98
N LEU A 337 -11.99 -7.37 1.68
CA LEU A 337 -11.45 -6.13 1.13
C LEU A 337 -12.35 -5.69 -0.02
N ASP A 338 -12.94 -4.49 0.06
CA ASP A 338 -13.87 -4.03 -0.99
C ASP A 338 -13.18 -3.67 -2.33
N ASP A 339 -11.85 -3.60 -2.33
CA ASP A 339 -11.00 -3.06 -3.40
C ASP A 339 -10.38 -4.12 -4.32
N GLY A 340 -11.00 -5.30 -4.40
CA GLY A 340 -10.55 -6.42 -5.23
C GLY A 340 -9.94 -7.54 -4.41
N VAL A 341 -9.10 -8.38 -5.03
CA VAL A 341 -8.54 -9.59 -4.40
C VAL A 341 -7.09 -9.38 -3.96
N LEU A 342 -6.73 -9.87 -2.78
CA LEU A 342 -5.32 -9.94 -2.36
C LEU A 342 -5.01 -11.38 -2.00
N ILE A 343 -4.05 -11.98 -2.71
CA ILE A 343 -3.63 -13.37 -2.50
C ILE A 343 -2.47 -13.37 -1.50
N GLY A 344 -2.81 -13.69 -0.26
CA GLY A 344 -1.88 -13.75 0.88
C GLY A 344 -1.02 -15.01 0.94
N SER A 345 -0.08 -15.00 1.88
CA SER A 345 0.90 -16.04 2.15
C SER A 345 0.30 -17.41 2.47
N SER A 346 -0.92 -17.46 3.04
CA SER A 346 -1.68 -18.72 3.27
C SER A 346 -1.94 -19.50 1.99
N ILE A 347 -2.18 -18.80 0.88
CA ILE A 347 -2.36 -19.40 -0.44
C ILE A 347 -1.00 -19.59 -1.11
N LEU A 348 -0.11 -18.61 -1.02
CA LEU A 348 1.19 -18.64 -1.71
C LEU A 348 2.08 -19.79 -1.25
N LYS A 349 2.00 -20.25 0.01
CA LYS A 349 2.73 -21.44 0.50
C LYS A 349 2.40 -22.76 -0.20
N GLY A 350 1.32 -22.79 -0.98
CA GLY A 350 0.99 -23.94 -1.84
C GLY A 350 1.80 -24.00 -3.13
N PHE A 351 2.52 -22.93 -3.48
CA PHE A 351 3.11 -22.73 -4.80
C PHE A 351 4.53 -22.22 -4.72
N TYR A 352 5.31 -22.53 -5.74
CA TYR A 352 6.53 -21.79 -6.05
C TYR A 352 6.16 -20.63 -6.97
N VAL A 353 6.43 -19.42 -6.53
CA VAL A 353 5.96 -18.19 -7.19
C VAL A 353 7.15 -17.41 -7.74
N VAL A 354 7.11 -17.08 -9.03
CA VAL A 354 8.16 -16.34 -9.73
C VAL A 354 7.66 -14.94 -10.06
N PHE A 355 8.35 -13.93 -9.57
CA PHE A 355 8.12 -12.53 -9.89
C PHE A 355 9.11 -12.11 -10.99
N ASP A 356 8.73 -12.35 -12.24
CA ASP A 356 9.52 -12.04 -13.44
C ASP A 356 9.20 -10.59 -13.89
N ARG A 357 9.79 -9.64 -13.15
CA ARG A 357 9.65 -8.19 -13.38
C ARG A 357 10.17 -7.81 -14.76
N GLN A 358 11.29 -8.41 -15.19
CA GLN A 358 11.88 -8.21 -16.51
C GLN A 358 10.88 -8.45 -17.65
N ASN A 359 10.07 -9.52 -17.56
CA ASN A 359 9.06 -9.87 -18.56
C ASN A 359 7.62 -9.51 -18.14
N LYS A 360 7.47 -8.70 -17.08
CA LYS A 360 6.18 -8.20 -16.57
C LYS A 360 5.14 -9.30 -16.35
N ARG A 361 5.52 -10.37 -15.65
CA ARG A 361 4.65 -11.53 -15.41
C ARG A 361 4.94 -12.21 -14.09
N ILE A 362 3.93 -12.88 -13.54
CA ILE A 362 4.04 -13.74 -12.36
C ILE A 362 3.86 -15.18 -12.78
N GLY A 363 4.81 -16.03 -12.45
CA GLY A 363 4.80 -17.46 -12.73
C GLY A 363 4.38 -18.28 -11.52
N PHE A 364 3.61 -19.34 -11.74
CA PHE A 364 3.22 -20.29 -10.72
C PHE A 364 3.57 -21.71 -11.18
N THR A 365 4.06 -22.51 -10.23
CA THR A 365 4.18 -23.97 -10.35
C THR A 365 4.02 -24.58 -8.96
N ASN A 366 3.87 -25.90 -8.88
CA ASN A 366 3.82 -26.61 -7.61
C ASN A 366 5.07 -26.30 -6.76
N SER A 367 4.89 -26.10 -5.45
CA SER A 367 5.97 -25.88 -4.47
C SER A 367 6.94 -27.07 -4.42
N GLU A 368 8.21 -26.82 -4.08
CA GLU A 368 9.21 -27.90 -3.94
C GLU A 368 9.09 -28.69 -2.64
N HIS A 369 8.31 -28.19 -1.67
CA HIS A 369 8.12 -28.82 -0.37
C HIS A 369 7.23 -30.06 -0.40
N PHE A 370 6.53 -30.30 -1.51
CA PHE A 370 5.65 -31.45 -1.68
C PHE A 370 6.11 -32.31 -2.84
N ASN A 371 5.80 -33.59 -2.75
CA ASN A 371 6.04 -34.54 -3.83
C ASN A 371 4.73 -35.17 -4.29
N GLU A 372 4.75 -35.81 -5.46
CA GLU A 372 3.55 -36.44 -6.04
C GLU A 372 2.92 -37.49 -5.10
N THR A 373 3.74 -38.15 -4.27
CA THR A 373 3.29 -39.15 -3.29
C THR A 373 2.57 -38.56 -2.07
N SER A 374 2.95 -37.37 -1.61
CA SER A 374 2.29 -36.67 -0.50
C SER A 374 1.05 -35.90 -0.93
N GLY A 375 0.87 -35.71 -2.24
CA GLY A 375 -0.08 -34.74 -2.79
C GLY A 375 0.43 -33.31 -2.63
N PHE A 376 -0.02 -32.43 -3.53
CA PHE A 376 0.28 -31.00 -3.45
C PHE A 376 -0.93 -30.24 -2.88
N PRO A 377 -0.78 -29.49 -1.78
CA PRO A 377 -1.84 -28.60 -1.28
C PRO A 377 -2.25 -27.53 -2.30
N GLY A 378 -1.29 -27.07 -3.11
CA GLY A 378 -1.50 -26.19 -4.25
C GLY A 378 -1.10 -26.86 -5.56
N SER A 379 -1.97 -26.82 -6.57
CA SER A 379 -1.65 -27.36 -7.90
C SER A 379 -1.97 -26.37 -9.02
N VAL A 380 -1.11 -26.30 -10.04
CA VAL A 380 -1.28 -25.41 -11.19
C VAL A 380 -1.75 -26.20 -12.41
N THR A 381 -2.85 -25.79 -13.02
CA THR A 381 -3.33 -26.44 -14.25
C THR A 381 -2.60 -25.88 -15.48
N LYS A 382 -2.45 -26.69 -16.52
CA LYS A 382 -2.03 -26.19 -17.84
C LYS A 382 -3.03 -25.16 -18.38
N PRO A 383 -2.57 -24.15 -19.15
CA PRO A 383 -3.45 -23.20 -19.81
C PRO A 383 -4.51 -23.88 -20.66
N LYS A 384 -5.74 -23.39 -20.60
CA LYS A 384 -6.88 -23.88 -21.38
C LYS A 384 -7.54 -22.72 -22.12
N TYR A 385 -8.04 -23.02 -23.31
CA TYR A 385 -8.82 -22.06 -24.10
C TYR A 385 -10.13 -21.70 -23.36
N THR A 386 -10.50 -20.43 -23.38
CA THR A 386 -11.77 -19.92 -22.86
C THR A 386 -12.43 -19.00 -23.88
N ILE A 387 -13.75 -19.09 -23.97
CA ILE A 387 -14.59 -18.26 -24.86
C ILE A 387 -14.97 -16.94 -24.17
N LYS A 388 -14.78 -16.83 -22.84
CA LYS A 388 -15.07 -15.60 -22.10
C LYS A 388 -14.15 -14.47 -22.57
N ASN A 389 -14.72 -13.29 -22.83
CA ASN A 389 -13.93 -12.11 -23.19
C ASN A 389 -13.19 -11.59 -21.95
N ILE A 390 -11.93 -12.01 -21.80
CA ILE A 390 -11.11 -11.69 -20.62
C ILE A 390 -10.78 -10.18 -20.54
N GLN A 391 -10.91 -9.43 -21.64
CA GLN A 391 -10.76 -7.97 -21.60
C GLN A 391 -11.80 -7.31 -20.70
N MET A 392 -12.99 -7.91 -20.52
CA MET A 392 -14.03 -7.39 -19.62
C MET A 392 -13.65 -7.51 -18.13
N CYS A 393 -12.63 -8.30 -17.80
CA CYS A 393 -12.14 -8.41 -16.43
C CYS A 393 -11.11 -7.32 -16.09
N LYS A 394 -10.63 -6.58 -17.09
CA LYS A 394 -9.70 -5.45 -16.91
C LYS A 394 -10.49 -4.17 -16.81
N LYS A 395 -9.95 -3.18 -16.09
CA LYS A 395 -10.52 -1.84 -16.02
C LYS A 395 -10.67 -1.24 -17.43
N ASP A 396 -11.89 -0.91 -17.85
CA ASP A 396 -12.16 -0.06 -19.00
C ASP A 396 -11.62 1.32 -18.58
N GLU A 397 -10.52 1.78 -19.18
CA GLU A 397 -10.12 3.20 -19.14
C GLU A 397 -11.11 4.07 -19.93
N LYS A 398 -12.40 3.71 -19.99
CA LYS A 398 -13.42 4.54 -20.61
C LYS A 398 -13.70 5.73 -19.71
N SER A 399 -12.97 6.80 -20.00
CA SER A 399 -13.44 8.18 -19.99
C SER A 399 -14.19 8.62 -18.74
N SER A 400 -13.53 8.61 -17.59
CA SER A 400 -13.85 9.55 -16.50
C SER A 400 -13.02 10.83 -16.58
N ASP A 401 -12.47 11.16 -17.76
CA ASP A 401 -12.06 12.52 -18.10
C ASP A 401 -13.27 13.28 -18.66
N SER A 402 -14.39 13.29 -17.92
CA SER A 402 -15.20 14.50 -17.95
C SER A 402 -14.36 15.53 -17.20
N PHE A 403 -13.69 16.43 -17.92
CA PHE A 403 -13.09 17.62 -17.34
C PHE A 403 -14.21 18.41 -16.67
N ASP A 404 -14.51 18.07 -15.42
CA ASP A 404 -15.39 18.84 -14.57
C ASP A 404 -14.55 20.02 -14.10
N LEU A 405 -14.39 21.00 -15.00
CA LEU A 405 -13.76 22.27 -14.67
C LEU A 405 -14.55 22.83 -13.51
N SER A 406 -13.90 22.97 -12.35
CA SER A 406 -14.53 23.62 -11.20
C SER A 406 -15.13 24.96 -11.66
N PRO A 407 -16.27 25.41 -11.09
CA PRO A 407 -16.88 26.69 -11.49
C PRO A 407 -15.88 27.85 -11.51
N LEU A 408 -14.86 27.78 -10.65
CA LEU A 408 -13.77 28.74 -10.55
C LEU A 408 -12.84 28.73 -11.78
N MET A 409 -12.55 27.55 -12.34
CA MET A 409 -11.74 27.41 -13.56
C MET A 409 -12.46 27.93 -14.80
N ILE A 410 -13.78 27.73 -14.89
CA ILE A 410 -14.60 28.29 -15.97
C ILE A 410 -14.58 29.83 -15.93
N VAL A 411 -14.70 30.40 -14.73
CA VAL A 411 -14.62 31.85 -14.51
C VAL A 411 -13.24 32.39 -14.91
N VAL A 412 -12.16 31.72 -14.51
CA VAL A 412 -10.79 32.12 -14.89
C VAL A 412 -10.57 32.06 -16.40
N LEU A 413 -11.07 31.02 -17.07
CA LEU A 413 -11.00 30.89 -18.53
C LEU A 413 -11.82 31.96 -19.24
N PHE A 414 -12.99 32.32 -18.71
CA PHE A 414 -13.80 33.40 -19.26
C PHE A 414 -13.08 34.75 -19.17
N PHE A 415 -12.47 35.06 -18.02
CA PHE A 415 -11.71 36.30 -17.84
C PHE A 415 -10.43 36.33 -18.67
N SER A 416 -9.75 35.19 -18.85
CA SER A 416 -8.54 35.14 -19.69
C SER A 416 -8.89 35.38 -21.16
N VAL A 417 -9.98 34.79 -21.67
CA VAL A 417 -10.46 35.04 -23.03
C VAL A 417 -10.87 36.50 -23.20
N LEU A 418 -11.60 37.07 -22.24
CA LEU A 418 -12.00 38.48 -22.29
C LEU A 418 -10.77 39.41 -22.33
N LEU A 419 -9.76 39.14 -21.51
CA LEU A 419 -8.52 39.91 -21.51
C LEU A 419 -7.78 39.81 -22.85
N THR A 420 -7.70 38.61 -23.44
CA THR A 420 -7.07 38.44 -24.75
C THR A 420 -7.79 39.20 -25.84
N LEU A 421 -9.13 39.25 -25.82
CA LEU A 421 -9.92 40.02 -26.79
C LEU A 421 -9.69 41.53 -26.64
N VAL A 422 -9.59 42.04 -25.41
CA VAL A 422 -9.27 43.45 -25.15
C VAL A 422 -7.87 43.79 -25.65
N LEU A 423 -6.88 42.94 -25.38
CA LEU A 423 -5.52 43.13 -25.87
C LEU A 423 -5.44 43.07 -27.40
N LEU A 424 -6.18 42.17 -28.03
CA LEU A 424 -6.27 42.06 -29.48
C LEU A 424 -6.90 43.32 -30.09
N TYR A 425 -7.99 43.83 -29.48
CA TYR A 425 -8.62 45.07 -29.92
C TYR A 425 -7.67 46.27 -29.77
N MET A 426 -6.96 46.38 -28.64
CA MET A 426 -5.95 47.42 -28.45
C MET A 426 -4.83 47.34 -29.50
N PHE A 427 -4.37 46.13 -29.81
CA PHE A 427 -3.34 45.90 -30.82
C PHE A 427 -3.81 46.27 -32.22
N ILE A 428 -5.03 45.87 -32.61
CA ILE A 428 -5.63 46.24 -33.90
C ILE A 428 -5.85 47.77 -33.98
N SER A 429 -6.36 48.39 -32.91
CA SER A 429 -6.54 49.84 -32.83
C SER A 429 -5.22 50.59 -32.92
N TRP A 430 -4.17 50.06 -32.30
CA TRP A 430 -2.81 50.60 -32.41
C TRP A 430 -2.26 50.51 -33.83
N ILE A 431 -2.43 49.36 -34.50
CA ILE A 431 -2.07 49.18 -35.92
C ILE A 431 -2.82 50.19 -36.80
N PHE A 432 -4.14 50.35 -36.60
CA PHE A 432 -4.93 51.31 -37.36
C PHE A 432 -4.47 52.75 -37.13
N ARG A 433 -4.16 53.14 -35.90
CA ARG A 433 -3.66 54.49 -35.59
C ARG A 433 -2.27 54.74 -36.17
N THR A 434 -1.38 53.76 -36.16
CA THR A 434 -0.04 53.88 -36.78
C THR A 434 -0.12 53.96 -38.31
N PHE A 435 -1.03 53.23 -38.95
CA PHE A 435 -1.25 53.33 -40.39
C PHE A 435 -1.92 54.64 -40.83
N VAL A 436 -2.88 55.16 -40.06
CA VAL A 436 -3.56 56.44 -40.36
C VAL A 436 -2.62 57.63 -40.18
N LEU A 437 -1.70 57.60 -39.20
CA LEU A 437 -0.70 58.64 -39.02
C LEU A 437 0.37 58.67 -40.13
N HIS A 438 0.65 57.53 -40.78
CA HIS A 438 1.58 57.49 -41.92
C HIS A 438 0.96 57.92 -43.25
N THR A 439 -0.36 57.96 -43.37
CA THR A 439 -1.01 58.55 -44.55
C THR A 439 -1.03 60.08 -44.53
N ASP A 440 -1.07 60.72 -43.35
CA ASP A 440 -1.09 62.18 -43.23
C ASP A 440 0.31 62.83 -43.32
N GLU A 441 1.39 62.09 -43.04
CA GLU A 441 2.78 62.58 -43.21
C GLU A 441 3.24 62.64 -44.69
N SER A 442 2.49 62.03 -45.61
CA SER A 442 2.81 62.03 -47.05
C SER A 442 2.31 63.27 -47.81
N SER A 443 1.57 64.19 -47.17
CA SER A 443 1.02 65.40 -47.80
C SER A 443 1.57 66.74 -47.30
N GLU A 444 2.51 66.79 -46.35
CA GLU A 444 3.13 68.04 -45.90
C GLU A 444 4.65 67.93 -45.78
N THR A 445 5.34 67.73 -46.91
CA THR A 445 6.79 68.06 -47.03
C THR A 445 7.02 69.03 -48.17
N SER A 446 6.48 70.25 -48.01
CA SER A 446 6.98 71.42 -48.74
C SER A 446 6.80 72.68 -47.91
N SER A 447 7.73 72.95 -46.98
CA SER A 447 8.37 74.25 -46.81
C SER A 447 9.07 74.37 -45.45
N LEU A 448 10.15 75.16 -45.47
CA LEU A 448 10.79 75.86 -44.35
C LEU A 448 11.91 75.15 -43.56
N LYS A 449 13.12 75.40 -44.10
CA LYS A 449 14.38 75.74 -43.43
C LYS A 449 14.22 76.33 -42.01
N GLY A 450 15.16 75.98 -41.13
CA GLY A 450 15.75 76.95 -40.20
C GLY A 450 16.07 76.45 -38.79
N THR A 451 17.37 76.46 -38.48
CA THR A 451 17.98 76.78 -37.17
C THR A 451 17.70 75.88 -35.96
N GLY A 452 18.78 75.27 -35.45
CA GLY A 452 18.77 74.52 -34.19
C GLY A 452 18.66 75.41 -32.96
N VAL A 453 18.40 74.78 -31.81
CA VAL A 453 18.87 75.11 -30.46
C VAL A 453 18.60 73.88 -29.58
N SER A 454 19.54 73.52 -28.71
CA SER A 454 19.35 72.53 -27.64
C SER A 454 18.54 73.11 -26.48
N TYR A 455 17.63 72.33 -25.90
CA TYR A 455 17.19 72.54 -24.52
C TYR A 455 17.17 71.21 -23.77
N GLN A 456 18.06 71.08 -22.79
CA GLN A 456 17.76 70.30 -21.59
C GLN A 456 16.69 71.07 -20.79
N THR A 457 15.71 70.36 -20.25
CA THR A 457 14.89 70.90 -19.16
C THR A 457 14.67 69.81 -18.13
N THR A 458 15.41 69.95 -17.04
CA THR A 458 15.12 69.35 -15.74
C THR A 458 14.00 70.18 -15.10
N VAL A 459 12.90 69.55 -14.69
CA VAL A 459 11.98 70.11 -13.69
C VAL A 459 11.92 69.16 -12.50
N VAL A 460 12.09 69.77 -11.34
CA VAL A 460 12.35 69.18 -10.04
C VAL A 460 11.15 69.50 -9.13
N ILE A 461 10.71 68.46 -8.41
CA ILE A 461 9.97 68.43 -7.13
C ILE A 461 8.46 68.75 -7.15
N GLY A 462 7.70 67.76 -6.66
CA GLY A 462 6.90 68.00 -5.46
C GLY A 462 5.44 67.53 -5.50
N GLN A 463 5.21 66.25 -5.24
CA GLN A 463 4.09 65.81 -4.39
C GLN A 463 4.31 64.35 -3.96
N THR A 464 4.82 64.19 -2.73
CA THR A 464 4.77 62.94 -1.97
C THR A 464 3.33 62.76 -1.48
N ILE A 465 2.60 61.84 -2.09
CA ILE A 465 1.40 61.26 -1.48
C ILE A 465 1.90 60.17 -0.52
N PRO A 466 1.54 60.19 0.78
CA PRO A 466 1.93 59.14 1.69
C PRO A 466 1.10 57.89 1.37
N ILE A 467 1.71 56.88 0.74
CA ILE A 467 1.18 55.53 0.83
C ILE A 467 1.63 55.00 2.19
N GLN A 468 0.74 55.07 3.17
CA GLN A 468 0.82 54.24 4.37
C GLN A 468 0.76 52.78 3.92
N LEU A 469 1.90 52.11 3.85
CA LEU A 469 1.97 50.65 3.88
C LEU A 469 1.54 50.21 5.28
N GLN A 470 0.24 50.02 5.46
CA GLN A 470 -0.28 49.37 6.65
C GLN A 470 0.08 47.87 6.53
N TRP A 471 0.92 47.41 7.44
CA TRP A 471 1.16 45.98 7.64
C TRP A 471 -0.19 45.31 7.91
N VAL A 472 -0.63 44.45 7.00
CA VAL A 472 -1.78 43.57 7.25
C VAL A 472 -1.29 42.50 8.21
N ASP A 473 -1.58 42.73 9.48
CA ASP A 473 -1.29 41.83 10.58
C ASP A 473 -1.99 40.49 10.35
N ARG A 474 -1.29 39.38 10.62
CA ARG A 474 -1.72 37.98 10.37
C ARG A 474 -2.94 37.54 11.21
N LYS A 475 -3.61 38.50 11.86
CA LYS A 475 -4.74 38.35 12.78
C LYS A 475 -6.10 38.53 12.11
N VAL A 476 -6.20 39.23 10.98
CA VAL A 476 -7.51 39.56 10.37
C VAL A 476 -8.09 38.41 9.52
N ILE A 477 -7.25 37.53 8.97
CA ILE A 477 -7.72 36.30 8.26
C ILE A 477 -8.15 35.20 9.25
N LEU A 478 -7.76 35.31 10.54
CA LEU A 478 -8.17 34.38 11.58
C LEU A 478 -9.51 34.74 12.22
N ASP A 479 -9.98 35.99 12.13
CA ASP A 479 -11.26 36.40 12.72
C ASP A 479 -12.49 36.10 11.86
N GLU A 480 -12.38 36.03 10.52
CA GLU A 480 -13.50 35.55 9.68
C GLU A 480 -13.72 34.02 9.81
N ARG A 481 -12.65 33.25 10.02
CA ARG A 481 -12.76 31.81 10.34
C ARG A 481 -13.22 31.55 11.77
N ARG A 482 -12.91 32.46 12.72
CA ARG A 482 -13.38 32.39 14.10
C ARG A 482 -14.87 32.74 14.22
N ASN A 483 -15.41 33.64 13.41
CA ASN A 483 -16.85 33.96 13.42
C ASN A 483 -17.72 32.84 12.84
N HIS A 484 -17.23 32.08 11.85
CA HIS A 484 -17.92 30.87 11.38
C HIS A 484 -17.87 29.72 12.41
N LEU A 485 -16.79 29.63 13.20
CA LEU A 485 -16.65 28.65 14.28
C LEU A 485 -17.48 29.02 15.52
N ASN A 486 -17.55 30.30 15.87
CA ASN A 486 -18.31 30.79 17.02
C ASN A 486 -19.83 30.72 16.82
N HIS A 487 -20.32 30.78 15.57
CA HIS A 487 -21.75 30.59 15.30
C HIS A 487 -22.21 29.13 15.51
N CYS A 488 -21.29 28.16 15.46
CA CYS A 488 -21.55 26.75 15.81
C CYS A 488 -21.37 26.46 17.30
N LEU A 489 -20.45 27.16 17.98
CA LEU A 489 -20.16 26.93 19.41
C LEU A 489 -21.11 27.64 20.39
N PHE A 490 -21.89 28.65 19.97
CA PHE A 490 -22.73 29.43 20.88
C PHE A 490 -24.04 28.76 21.34
N TRP A 491 -24.38 27.57 20.82
CA TRP A 491 -25.61 26.84 21.18
C TRP A 491 -25.39 25.52 21.93
N VAL A 492 -24.15 25.18 22.27
CA VAL A 492 -23.82 23.93 22.98
C VAL A 492 -22.92 24.22 24.18
N VAL A 493 -23.60 24.54 25.29
CA VAL A 493 -23.16 24.42 26.70
C VAL A 493 -22.02 25.34 27.16
N PRO A 494 -22.33 26.40 27.95
CA PRO A 494 -21.39 26.95 28.92
C PRO A 494 -21.32 25.99 30.12
N ASP A 495 -20.11 25.57 30.52
CA ASP A 495 -19.69 25.20 31.90
C ASP A 495 -18.58 24.12 32.03
N VAL A 496 -17.96 23.62 30.94
CA VAL A 496 -16.96 22.53 31.06
C VAL A 496 -15.51 22.93 30.74
N LEU A 497 -15.09 24.15 31.07
CA LEU A 497 -13.66 24.49 31.08
C LEU A 497 -13.31 25.46 32.22
N ARG A 498 -13.06 24.91 33.41
CA ARG A 498 -12.26 25.58 34.45
C ARG A 498 -11.75 24.58 35.48
N VAL A 499 -10.56 24.02 35.26
CA VAL A 499 -9.61 23.72 36.35
C VAL A 499 -8.20 23.85 35.78
N GLU A 500 -7.55 24.96 36.09
CA GLU A 500 -6.09 25.13 36.05
C GLU A 500 -5.50 24.69 37.40
N ASN A 501 -4.24 24.25 37.36
CA ASN A 501 -3.27 24.10 38.46
C ASN A 501 -3.52 23.01 39.51
N LEU A 502 -2.51 22.13 39.70
CA LEU A 502 -2.01 21.69 41.02
C LEU A 502 -0.77 20.78 40.85
N PHE A 503 0.42 21.39 40.94
CA PHE A 503 1.56 20.82 41.65
C PHE A 503 1.75 21.70 42.90
N ASP A 504 1.48 21.17 44.11
CA ASP A 504 2.35 21.26 45.29
C ASP A 504 1.65 20.77 46.58
N TYR A 505 2.43 20.01 47.37
CA TYR A 505 2.45 19.69 48.80
C TYR A 505 1.18 19.52 49.69
N ASP A 506 1.20 18.35 50.34
CA ASP A 506 0.91 17.98 51.75
C ASP A 506 -0.51 17.81 52.34
N ASP A 507 -0.55 16.71 53.12
CA ASP A 507 -1.41 16.28 54.23
C ASP A 507 -2.90 15.88 54.03
N GLY A 508 -3.16 14.61 54.38
CA GLY A 508 -4.24 14.26 55.31
C GLY A 508 -5.53 13.67 54.74
N ASP A 509 -5.68 12.36 54.97
CA ASP A 509 -6.88 11.52 55.14
C ASP A 509 -8.29 11.94 54.64
N ASP A 510 -8.90 10.89 54.06
CA ASP A 510 -10.33 10.53 54.03
C ASP A 510 -11.27 11.03 52.91
N ILE A 511 -12.13 10.06 52.53
CA ILE A 511 -13.39 10.11 51.78
C ILE A 511 -13.29 9.80 50.27
N VAL A 512 -13.51 8.51 49.99
CA VAL A 512 -13.97 7.97 48.71
C VAL A 512 -15.44 8.36 48.51
N GLU A 513 -15.74 9.27 47.59
CA GLU A 513 -17.08 9.41 46.99
C GLU A 513 -17.02 9.66 45.46
N ASN A 514 -17.35 8.58 44.75
CA ASN A 514 -18.04 8.47 43.47
C ASN A 514 -18.41 9.80 42.74
N THR A 515 -17.65 10.18 41.73
CA THR A 515 -18.06 11.16 40.69
C THR A 515 -17.86 10.58 39.29
N THR A 516 -18.69 9.59 38.95
CA THR A 516 -18.98 9.25 37.55
C THR A 516 -20.25 10.02 37.17
N SER A 517 -20.13 11.29 36.76
CA SER A 517 -21.30 12.05 36.30
C SER A 517 -21.70 11.56 34.90
N LEU A 518 -22.96 11.11 34.78
CA LEU A 518 -23.57 10.66 33.53
C LEU A 518 -23.52 11.77 32.47
N ILE A 519 -22.88 11.48 31.34
CA ILE A 519 -23.08 12.25 30.10
C ILE A 519 -24.47 11.88 29.57
N SER A 520 -25.36 12.86 29.40
CA SER A 520 -26.68 12.59 28.84
C SER A 520 -26.57 12.15 27.38
N HIS A 521 -27.44 11.22 26.96
CA HIS A 521 -27.45 10.66 25.59
C HIS A 521 -27.57 11.75 24.50
N THR A 522 -28.10 12.92 24.85
CA THR A 522 -28.23 14.11 24.00
C THR A 522 -26.90 14.84 23.78
N ASP A 523 -26.04 14.90 24.79
CA ASP A 523 -24.75 15.60 24.70
C ASP A 523 -23.71 14.77 23.92
N GLY A 524 -23.76 13.45 24.07
CA GLY A 524 -22.98 12.52 23.24
C GLY A 524 -23.37 12.58 21.75
N MET A 525 -24.65 12.76 21.44
CA MET A 525 -25.14 12.90 20.06
C MET A 525 -24.73 14.23 19.41
N LYS A 526 -24.67 15.32 20.17
CA LYS A 526 -24.18 16.61 19.67
C LYS A 526 -22.66 16.60 19.42
N ALA A 527 -21.89 15.96 20.31
CA ALA A 527 -20.46 15.74 20.10
C ALA A 527 -20.19 14.86 18.86
N LEU A 528 -21.06 13.88 18.60
CA LEU A 528 -20.99 13.00 17.43
C LEU A 528 -21.24 13.76 16.12
N GLU A 529 -22.24 14.64 16.05
CA GLU A 529 -22.51 15.45 14.86
C GLU A 529 -21.35 16.39 14.53
N VAL A 530 -20.74 17.01 15.55
CA VAL A 530 -19.58 17.89 15.37
C VAL A 530 -18.35 17.10 14.92
N ALA A 531 -18.10 15.92 15.48
CA ALA A 531 -16.98 15.06 15.08
C ALA A 531 -17.14 14.50 13.65
N LEU A 532 -18.35 14.10 13.26
CA LEU A 532 -18.66 13.65 11.91
C LEU A 532 -18.47 14.76 10.88
N CYS A 533 -18.95 15.98 11.19
CA CYS A 533 -18.79 17.14 10.32
C CYS A 533 -17.31 17.52 10.15
N TYR A 534 -16.50 17.40 11.20
CA TYR A 534 -15.05 17.63 11.14
C TYR A 534 -14.30 16.60 10.28
N VAL A 535 -14.69 15.32 10.35
CA VAL A 535 -14.08 14.24 9.55
C VAL A 535 -14.51 14.32 8.09
N GLU A 536 -15.76 14.67 7.80
CA GLU A 536 -16.28 14.83 6.43
C GLU A 536 -15.67 16.05 5.72
N GLN A 537 -15.18 17.07 6.44
CA GLN A 537 -14.50 18.24 5.87
C GLN A 537 -12.99 18.02 5.57
N GLN A 538 -12.40 16.88 5.96
CA GLN A 538 -11.01 16.56 5.64
C GLN A 538 -10.91 15.99 4.22
N SER A 539 -10.10 16.61 3.36
CA SER A 539 -9.90 16.22 1.94
C SER A 539 -9.31 14.81 1.72
N SER A 540 -9.02 14.07 2.79
CA SER A 540 -8.41 12.74 2.79
C SER A 540 -9.27 11.65 3.45
N ALA A 541 -10.46 11.97 3.96
CA ALA A 541 -11.33 10.98 4.60
C ALA A 541 -12.12 10.18 3.55
N SER A 542 -11.98 8.85 3.57
CA SER A 542 -12.73 7.97 2.68
C SER A 542 -14.13 7.68 3.24
N PRO A 543 -15.11 7.31 2.40
CA PRO A 543 -16.45 6.88 2.86
C PRO A 543 -16.42 5.72 3.87
N VAL A 544 -15.33 4.94 3.89
CA VAL A 544 -15.09 3.83 4.81
C VAL A 544 -14.70 4.35 6.21
N ASP A 545 -13.95 5.45 6.30
CA ASP A 545 -13.57 6.08 7.57
C ASP A 545 -14.80 6.60 8.32
N VAL A 546 -15.72 7.24 7.58
CA VAL A 546 -17.00 7.71 8.12
C VAL A 546 -17.89 6.53 8.58
N MET A 547 -17.87 5.41 7.85
CA MET A 547 -18.66 4.22 8.19
C MET A 547 -18.10 3.45 9.40
N LEU A 548 -16.79 3.32 9.54
CA LEU A 548 -16.15 2.62 10.67
C LEU A 548 -16.24 3.41 11.97
N ILE A 549 -16.14 4.74 11.92
CA ILE A 549 -16.40 5.61 13.08
C ILE A 549 -17.86 5.42 13.56
N LYS A 550 -18.83 5.39 12.64
CA LYS A 550 -20.25 5.10 12.94
C LYS A 550 -20.48 3.68 13.50
N LYS A 551 -19.60 2.71 13.21
CA LYS A 551 -19.68 1.32 13.71
C LYS A 551 -19.04 1.18 15.09
N LYS A 552 -17.85 1.76 15.29
CA LYS A 552 -17.10 1.70 16.55
C LYS A 552 -17.84 2.40 17.69
N TRP A 553 -18.50 3.52 17.40
CA TRP A 553 -19.33 4.23 18.38
C TRP A 553 -20.70 3.60 18.63
N ARG A 554 -21.32 2.91 17.64
CA ARG A 554 -22.53 2.10 17.89
C ARG A 554 -22.27 0.97 18.88
N ASN A 555 -21.09 0.37 18.82
CA ASN A 555 -20.67 -0.64 19.80
C ASN A 555 -20.40 -0.03 21.18
N TYR A 556 -19.90 1.21 21.25
CA TYR A 556 -19.68 1.94 22.50
C TYR A 556 -20.99 2.39 23.17
N ALA A 557 -21.96 2.86 22.38
CA ALA A 557 -23.29 3.25 22.85
C ALA A 557 -24.15 2.03 23.26
N ALA A 558 -23.87 0.84 22.70
CA ALA A 558 -24.50 -0.41 23.12
C ALA A 558 -23.90 -0.99 24.42
N SER A 559 -22.76 -0.45 24.88
CA SER A 559 -22.07 -0.86 26.10
C SER A 559 -22.21 0.12 27.27
N CYS A 560 -22.99 1.20 27.11
CA CYS A 560 -23.31 2.17 28.17
C CYS A 560 -24.77 2.06 28.61
#